data_AF-A0A7J3JS79-F1
#
_entry.id   AF-A0A7J3JS79-F1
#
_cell.length_a   1.000
_cell.length_b   1.000
_cell.length_c   1.000
_cell.angle_alpha   90.00
_cell.angle_beta   90.00
_cell.angle_gamma   90.00
#
_symmetry.space_group_name_H-M   'P 1'
#
loop_
_entity.id
_entity.type
_entity.pdbx_description
1 polymer ?
#
loop_
_entity_poly.entity_id
_entity_poly.type
_entity_poly.pdbx_seq_one_letter_code
_entity_poly.pdbx_strand_id
1 'polypeptide(L)'
;MPSATVLLAISISFAINAVAFYGITKIIARYKQVEESAKIDRIVRKAHISRKKMSIATSQVKRIRGRIFRLSMFQFLVPFTAYMGAISIYILLSYKIFGIFVEYIDIYDLCLAPVPLEIPIDGMCKAPVMWLHFLVFLLFLPLYDYYARRELRAVS
;
A
#
# COMPACT_ATOMS: atom_id res chain seq x y z
N MET A 1 1.84 -24.79 18.79
CA MET A 1 1.14 -24.45 17.54
C MET A 1 1.09 -22.96 17.19
N PRO A 2 0.97 -21.98 18.12
CA PRO A 2 0.83 -20.57 17.73
C PRO A 2 2.08 -20.00 17.03
N SER A 3 3.27 -20.54 17.29
CA SER A 3 4.49 -20.15 16.58
C SER A 3 4.43 -20.40 15.07
N ALA A 4 3.87 -21.53 14.63
CA ALA A 4 3.78 -21.87 13.22
C ALA A 4 2.73 -21.01 12.47
N THR A 5 1.60 -20.70 13.12
CA THR A 5 0.55 -19.86 12.53
C THR A 5 0.98 -18.41 12.40
N VAL A 6 1.72 -17.89 13.41
CA VAL A 6 2.33 -16.56 13.39
C VAL A 6 3.38 -16.47 12.28
N LEU A 7 4.30 -17.43 12.20
CA LEU A 7 5.33 -17.47 11.16
C LEU A 7 4.73 -17.50 9.75
N LEU A 8 3.68 -18.30 9.55
CA LEU A 8 2.97 -18.36 8.28
C LEU A 8 2.32 -17.02 7.93
N ALA A 9 1.61 -16.39 8.88
CA ALA A 9 0.97 -15.09 8.68
C ALA A 9 1.97 -14.00 8.29
N ILE A 10 3.10 -13.91 9.02
CA ILE A 10 4.17 -12.95 8.75
C ILE A 10 4.79 -13.21 7.37
N SER A 11 5.11 -14.47 7.06
CA SER A 11 5.74 -14.85 5.79
C SER A 11 4.87 -14.50 4.58
N ILE A 12 3.58 -14.81 4.63
CA ILE A 12 2.61 -14.49 3.57
C ILE A 12 2.47 -12.96 3.42
N SER A 13 2.30 -12.26 4.54
CA SER A 13 2.17 -10.79 4.54
C SER A 13 3.38 -10.13 3.91
N PHE A 14 4.57 -10.57 4.31
CA PHE A 14 5.82 -10.00 3.85
C PHE A 14 6.01 -10.27 2.35
N ALA A 15 5.79 -11.50 1.91
CA ALA A 15 5.91 -11.87 0.49
C ALA A 15 4.96 -11.05 -0.39
N ILE A 16 3.69 -10.92 -0.01
CA ILE A 16 2.70 -10.19 -0.79
C ILE A 16 2.99 -8.69 -0.82
N ASN A 17 3.34 -8.09 0.33
CA ASN A 17 3.71 -6.68 0.38
C ASN A 17 5.00 -6.40 -0.39
N ALA A 18 5.98 -7.32 -0.39
CA ALA A 18 7.20 -7.20 -1.19
C ALA A 18 6.91 -7.23 -2.70
N VAL A 19 6.03 -8.13 -3.16
CA VAL A 19 5.59 -8.20 -4.56
C VAL A 19 4.85 -6.92 -4.96
N ALA A 20 3.92 -6.46 -4.12
CA ALA A 20 3.19 -5.21 -4.33
C ALA A 20 4.13 -4.00 -4.40
N PHE A 21 5.10 -3.93 -3.50
CA PHE A 21 6.14 -2.91 -3.48
C PHE A 21 6.98 -2.90 -4.76
N TYR A 22 7.44 -4.07 -5.19
CA TYR A 22 8.14 -4.19 -6.47
C TYR A 22 7.29 -3.74 -7.65
N GLY A 23 5.99 -4.09 -7.67
CA GLY A 23 5.04 -3.64 -8.67
C GLY A 23 4.91 -2.11 -8.73
N ILE A 24 4.74 -1.46 -7.57
CA ILE A 24 4.62 0.01 -7.50
C ILE A 24 5.91 0.68 -7.99
N THR A 25 7.08 0.26 -7.53
CA THR A 25 8.34 0.89 -7.93
C THR A 25 8.54 0.84 -9.45
N LYS A 26 8.15 -0.27 -10.10
CA LYS A 26 8.15 -0.38 -11.57
C LYS A 26 7.12 0.51 -12.25
N ILE A 27 5.91 0.64 -11.69
CA ILE A 27 4.90 1.56 -12.20
C ILE A 27 5.40 2.99 -12.11
N ILE A 28 5.84 3.44 -10.93
CA ILE A 28 6.32 4.80 -10.70
C ILE A 28 7.49 5.15 -11.64
N ALA A 29 8.45 4.23 -11.82
CA ALA A 29 9.56 4.43 -12.75
C ALA A 29 9.12 4.64 -14.22
N ARG A 30 7.96 4.10 -14.64
CA ARG A 30 7.38 4.36 -15.98
C ARG A 30 6.75 5.74 -16.09
N TYR A 31 6.38 6.37 -14.97
CA TYR A 31 5.73 7.67 -14.90
C TYR A 31 6.71 8.83 -14.70
N LYS A 32 7.95 8.77 -15.23
CA LYS A 32 8.93 9.89 -15.27
C LYS A 32 8.29 11.18 -15.84
N GLN A 33 7.64 11.99 -15.00
CA GLN A 33 6.77 13.09 -15.44
C GLN A 33 7.26 14.50 -15.06
N VAL A 34 8.28 14.65 -14.23
CA VAL A 34 8.69 16.00 -13.78
C VAL A 34 9.46 16.77 -14.86
N GLU A 35 10.00 16.10 -15.88
CA GLU A 35 10.48 16.80 -17.08
C GLU A 35 9.34 17.50 -17.85
N GLU A 36 8.08 17.06 -17.69
CA GLU A 36 6.92 17.71 -18.31
C GLU A 36 6.43 18.91 -17.49
N SER A 37 6.57 18.93 -16.15
CA SER A 37 6.04 20.03 -15.32
C SER A 37 6.79 21.35 -15.54
N ALA A 38 8.12 21.35 -15.62
CA ALA A 38 8.90 22.56 -15.94
C ALA A 38 8.62 23.07 -17.36
N LYS A 39 8.37 22.17 -18.32
CA LYS A 39 7.93 22.53 -19.68
C LYS A 39 6.52 23.12 -19.67
N ILE A 40 5.64 22.61 -18.82
CA ILE A 40 4.24 23.04 -18.73
C ILE A 40 4.11 24.37 -18.02
N ASP A 41 4.92 24.64 -17.00
CA ASP A 41 5.00 25.98 -16.39
C ASP A 41 5.37 27.06 -17.43
N ARG A 42 6.30 26.75 -18.32
CA ARG A 42 6.65 27.65 -19.45
C ARG A 42 5.49 27.79 -20.44
N ILE A 43 4.74 26.72 -20.71
CA ILE A 43 3.57 26.73 -21.61
C ILE A 43 2.42 27.54 -21.00
N VAL A 44 2.16 27.40 -19.71
CA VAL A 44 1.13 28.14 -18.95
C VAL A 44 1.48 29.63 -18.89
N ARG A 45 2.73 30.01 -18.61
CA ARG A 45 3.16 31.42 -18.67
C ARG A 45 2.95 32.03 -20.06
N LYS A 46 3.17 31.26 -21.12
CA LYS A 46 2.96 31.69 -22.52
C LYS A 46 1.50 31.54 -23.00
N ALA A 47 0.61 30.99 -22.18
CA ALA A 47 -0.78 30.74 -22.55
C ALA A 47 -1.63 32.01 -22.64
N HIS A 48 -1.27 33.07 -21.90
CA HIS A 48 -1.95 34.37 -21.92
C HIS A 48 -1.88 35.10 -23.28
N ILE A 49 -1.03 34.62 -24.20
CA ILE A 49 -0.77 35.29 -25.49
C ILE A 49 -1.88 35.01 -26.52
N SER A 50 -2.64 33.91 -26.41
CA SER A 50 -3.65 33.54 -27.42
C SER A 50 -4.66 32.53 -26.90
N ARG A 51 -5.94 32.64 -27.31
CA ARG A 51 -6.99 31.64 -27.01
C ARG A 51 -6.59 30.22 -27.43
N LYS A 52 -5.86 30.06 -28.54
CA LYS A 52 -5.38 28.75 -29.02
C LYS A 52 -4.30 28.17 -28.09
N LYS A 53 -3.38 29.01 -27.61
CA LYS A 53 -2.35 28.61 -26.64
C LYS A 53 -2.95 28.27 -25.28
N MET A 54 -3.98 29.02 -24.87
CA MET A 54 -4.75 28.74 -23.66
C MET A 54 -5.46 27.39 -23.72
N SER A 55 -6.14 27.06 -24.82
CA SER A 55 -6.78 25.75 -25.02
C SER A 55 -5.77 24.58 -24.93
N ILE A 56 -4.60 24.74 -25.57
CA ILE A 56 -3.52 23.73 -25.53
C ILE A 56 -2.99 23.55 -24.10
N ALA A 57 -2.72 24.65 -23.40
CA ALA A 57 -2.24 24.62 -22.01
C ALA A 57 -3.26 23.92 -21.09
N THR A 58 -4.55 24.27 -21.19
CA THR A 58 -5.62 23.64 -20.40
C THR A 58 -5.72 22.14 -20.66
N SER A 59 -5.60 21.70 -21.91
CA SER A 59 -5.59 20.28 -22.27
C SER A 59 -4.41 19.52 -21.65
N GLN A 60 -3.21 20.11 -21.69
CA GLN A 60 -2.02 19.52 -21.07
C GLN A 60 -2.11 19.45 -19.55
N VAL A 61 -2.59 20.51 -18.90
CA VAL A 61 -2.83 20.53 -17.44
C VAL A 61 -3.83 19.46 -17.03
N LYS A 62 -4.94 19.31 -17.77
CA LYS A 62 -5.93 18.25 -17.53
C LYS A 62 -5.31 16.85 -17.65
N ARG A 63 -4.44 16.64 -18.65
CA ARG A 63 -3.71 15.38 -18.85
C ARG A 63 -2.78 15.06 -17.69
N ILE A 64 -2.00 16.03 -17.19
CA ILE A 64 -1.15 15.84 -16.02
C ILE A 64 -1.99 15.52 -14.79
N ARG A 65 -3.02 16.32 -14.51
CA ARG A 65 -3.87 16.14 -13.32
C ARG A 65 -4.46 14.74 -13.29
N GLY A 66 -4.93 14.24 -14.43
CA GLY A 66 -5.44 12.86 -14.55
C GLY A 66 -4.38 11.77 -14.41
N ARG A 67 -3.09 12.06 -14.62
CA ARG A 67 -1.98 11.12 -14.36
C ARG A 67 -1.54 11.17 -12.90
N ILE A 68 -1.40 12.35 -12.30
CA ILE A 68 -1.12 12.53 -10.87
C ILE A 68 -2.20 11.83 -10.04
N PHE A 69 -3.47 12.06 -10.36
CA PHE A 69 -4.58 11.39 -9.69
C PHE A 69 -4.46 9.87 -9.75
N ARG A 70 -4.09 9.31 -10.91
CA ARG A 70 -3.85 7.87 -11.07
C ARG A 70 -2.69 7.38 -10.20
N LEU A 71 -1.58 8.12 -10.15
CA LEU A 71 -0.44 7.77 -9.30
C LEU A 71 -0.80 7.76 -7.81
N SER A 72 -1.48 8.82 -7.34
CA SER A 72 -1.99 8.88 -5.96
C SER A 72 -2.95 7.74 -5.66
N MET A 73 -3.82 7.39 -6.61
CA MET A 73 -4.71 6.24 -6.49
C MET A 73 -3.94 4.93 -6.37
N PHE A 74 -2.90 4.70 -7.19
CA PHE A 74 -2.06 3.49 -7.09
C PHE A 74 -1.30 3.41 -5.77
N GLN A 75 -0.82 4.54 -5.25
CA GLN A 75 -0.11 4.60 -3.98
C GLN A 75 -0.98 4.15 -2.79
N PHE A 76 -2.29 4.39 -2.85
CA PHE A 76 -3.22 3.90 -1.83
C PHE A 76 -3.75 2.50 -2.13
N LEU A 77 -4.18 2.27 -3.37
CA LEU A 77 -4.90 1.08 -3.77
C LEU A 77 -4.03 -0.17 -3.69
N VAL A 78 -2.78 -0.10 -4.15
CA VAL A 78 -1.92 -1.29 -4.23
C VAL A 78 -1.49 -1.80 -2.84
N PRO A 79 -1.06 -0.96 -1.89
CA PRO A 79 -0.79 -1.44 -0.53
C PRO A 79 -2.06 -1.99 0.15
N PHE A 80 -3.20 -1.35 -0.06
CA PHE A 80 -4.48 -1.81 0.49
C PHE A 80 -4.93 -3.17 -0.08
N THR A 81 -4.84 -3.36 -1.40
CA THR A 81 -5.18 -4.66 -2.02
C THR A 81 -4.19 -5.75 -1.65
N ALA A 82 -2.90 -5.42 -1.47
CA ALA A 82 -1.89 -6.34 -0.96
C ALA A 82 -2.22 -6.80 0.47
N TYR A 83 -2.63 -5.87 1.34
CA TYR A 83 -3.07 -6.18 2.70
C TYR A 83 -4.29 -7.11 2.72
N MET A 84 -5.36 -6.75 2.00
CA MET A 84 -6.56 -7.58 1.93
C MET A 84 -6.26 -8.96 1.31
N GLY A 85 -5.45 -9.00 0.25
CA GLY A 85 -5.01 -10.23 -0.39
C GLY A 85 -4.18 -11.12 0.54
N ALA A 86 -3.33 -10.54 1.38
CA ALA A 86 -2.55 -11.29 2.36
C ALA A 86 -3.43 -11.98 3.40
N ILE A 87 -4.45 -11.30 3.90
CA ILE A 87 -5.43 -11.90 4.82
C ILE A 87 -6.20 -13.02 4.13
N SER A 88 -6.74 -12.79 2.92
CA SER A 88 -7.50 -13.81 2.19
C SER A 88 -6.66 -15.05 1.88
N ILE A 89 -5.41 -14.87 1.41
CA ILE A 89 -4.50 -15.97 1.11
C ILE A 89 -4.13 -16.73 2.39
N TYR A 90 -3.89 -16.01 3.50
CA TYR A 90 -3.61 -16.64 4.78
C TYR A 90 -4.76 -17.53 5.25
N ILE A 91 -5.99 -17.04 5.23
CA ILE A 91 -7.18 -17.80 5.65
C ILE A 91 -7.34 -19.07 4.79
N LEU A 92 -7.15 -18.96 3.48
CA LEU A 92 -7.23 -20.11 2.57
C LEU A 92 -6.12 -21.14 2.84
N LEU A 93 -4.89 -20.67 3.08
CA LEU A 93 -3.75 -21.55 3.36
C LEU A 93 -3.84 -22.18 4.75
N SER A 94 -4.32 -21.43 5.76
CA SER A 94 -4.48 -21.96 7.11
C SER A 94 -5.47 -23.11 7.12
N TYR A 95 -6.60 -22.97 6.41
CA TYR A 95 -7.59 -24.03 6.26
C TYR A 95 -6.98 -25.27 5.60
N LYS A 96 -6.18 -25.10 4.54
CA LYS A 96 -5.55 -26.21 3.83
C LYS A 96 -4.46 -26.93 4.64
N ILE A 97 -3.68 -26.20 5.44
CA ILE A 97 -2.53 -26.74 6.18
C ILE A 97 -2.95 -27.31 7.53
N PHE A 98 -3.79 -26.59 8.27
CA PHE A 98 -4.17 -26.93 9.64
C PHE A 98 -5.57 -27.52 9.75
N GLY A 99 -6.37 -27.52 8.67
CA GLY A 99 -7.76 -27.99 8.69
C GLY A 99 -8.73 -27.06 9.42
N ILE A 100 -8.26 -25.89 9.87
CA ILE A 100 -9.04 -24.93 10.65
C ILE A 100 -8.83 -23.50 10.15
N PHE A 101 -9.86 -22.67 10.32
CA PHE A 101 -9.75 -21.23 10.11
C PHE A 101 -9.08 -20.61 11.35
N VAL A 102 -7.85 -20.17 11.18
CA VAL A 102 -7.09 -19.53 12.26
C VAL A 102 -7.32 -18.04 12.15
N GLU A 103 -8.28 -17.51 12.90
CA GLU A 103 -8.54 -16.07 12.96
C GLU A 103 -7.81 -15.39 14.12
N TYR A 104 -7.44 -16.18 15.13
CA TYR A 104 -6.90 -15.71 16.39
C TYR A 104 -5.62 -16.45 16.75
N ILE A 105 -4.73 -15.74 17.43
CA ILE A 105 -3.52 -16.28 18.05
C ILE A 105 -3.71 -16.24 19.55
N ASP A 106 -3.49 -17.38 20.19
CA ASP A 106 -3.53 -17.48 21.64
C ASP A 106 -2.31 -16.77 22.25
N ILE A 107 -2.59 -15.86 23.19
CA ILE A 107 -1.59 -15.19 24.02
C ILE A 107 -1.65 -15.87 25.39
N TYR A 108 -0.51 -16.42 25.83
CA TYR A 108 -0.41 -17.21 27.05
C TYR A 108 -0.44 -16.39 28.35
N ASP A 109 -0.49 -15.05 28.24
CA ASP A 109 -0.48 -14.09 29.35
C ASP A 109 -1.82 -13.38 29.54
N LEU A 110 -1.91 -12.58 30.61
CA LEU A 110 -3.01 -11.64 30.84
C LEU A 110 -3.16 -10.69 29.64
N CYS A 111 -4.40 -10.34 29.28
CA CYS A 111 -4.63 -9.32 28.25
C CYS A 111 -4.10 -7.97 28.73
N LEU A 112 -3.00 -7.52 28.12
CA LEU A 112 -2.33 -6.26 28.42
C LEU A 112 -2.79 -5.16 27.47
N ALA A 113 -3.12 -5.52 26.23
CA ALA A 113 -3.59 -4.57 25.23
C ALA A 113 -5.11 -4.38 25.31
N PRO A 114 -5.62 -3.17 25.01
CA PRO A 114 -7.05 -2.95 24.95
C PRO A 114 -7.68 -3.62 23.71
N VAL A 115 -8.96 -3.96 23.82
CA VAL A 115 -9.81 -4.30 22.66
C VAL A 115 -9.73 -3.14 21.64
N PRO A 116 -9.57 -3.40 20.32
CA PRO A 116 -9.67 -4.68 19.61
C PRO A 116 -8.35 -5.44 19.34
N LEU A 117 -7.23 -5.04 19.94
CA LEU A 117 -5.93 -5.69 19.73
C LEU A 117 -5.89 -7.07 20.38
N GLU A 118 -6.38 -7.14 21.61
CA GLU A 118 -6.50 -8.37 22.39
C GLU A 118 -7.95 -8.51 22.85
N ILE A 119 -8.49 -9.72 22.74
CA ILE A 119 -9.88 -10.03 23.07
C ILE A 119 -9.88 -11.22 24.04
N PRO A 120 -10.49 -11.09 25.22
CA PRO A 120 -10.66 -12.21 26.13
C PRO A 120 -11.76 -13.13 25.59
N ILE A 121 -11.41 -14.36 25.24
CA ILE A 121 -12.33 -15.39 24.74
C ILE A 121 -12.10 -16.66 25.56
N ASP A 122 -13.16 -17.16 26.19
CA ASP A 122 -13.13 -18.38 27.04
C ASP A 122 -12.06 -18.34 28.14
N GLY A 123 -11.84 -17.16 28.74
CA GLY A 123 -10.84 -16.96 29.80
C GLY A 123 -9.38 -16.96 29.31
N MET A 124 -9.14 -17.09 28.01
CA MET A 124 -7.83 -16.94 27.38
C MET A 124 -7.75 -15.64 26.58
N CYS A 125 -6.55 -15.05 26.52
CA CYS A 125 -6.33 -13.86 25.72
C CYS A 125 -6.04 -14.24 24.27
N LYS A 126 -6.71 -13.59 23.32
CA LYS A 126 -6.56 -13.87 21.89
C LYS A 126 -6.33 -12.60 21.09
N ALA A 127 -5.35 -12.61 20.20
CA ALA A 127 -5.11 -11.53 19.25
C ALA A 127 -5.55 -11.91 17.84
N PRO A 128 -6.39 -11.10 17.17
CA PRO A 128 -6.74 -11.31 15.78
C PRO A 128 -5.51 -11.32 14.85
N VAL A 129 -5.41 -12.31 13.97
CA VAL A 129 -4.30 -12.43 13.01
C VAL A 129 -4.24 -11.22 12.06
N MET A 130 -5.37 -10.57 11.82
CA MET A 130 -5.46 -9.31 11.06
C MET A 130 -4.43 -8.27 11.54
N TRP A 131 -4.18 -8.18 12.85
CA TRP A 131 -3.21 -7.23 13.39
C TRP A 131 -1.78 -7.54 12.96
N LEU A 132 -1.40 -8.82 12.81
CA LEU A 132 -0.10 -9.18 12.27
C LEU A 132 0.05 -8.72 10.81
N HIS A 133 -0.96 -8.97 9.98
CA HIS A 133 -0.97 -8.49 8.60
C HIS A 133 -0.88 -6.97 8.53
N PHE A 134 -1.58 -6.28 9.45
CA PHE A 134 -1.58 -4.82 9.54
C PHE A 134 -0.21 -4.27 9.94
N LEU A 135 0.45 -4.88 10.93
CA LEU A 135 1.79 -4.49 11.35
C LEU A 135 2.81 -4.65 10.21
N VAL A 136 2.76 -5.76 9.48
CA VAL A 136 3.62 -5.96 8.31
C VAL A 136 3.32 -4.92 7.24
N PHE A 137 2.04 -4.63 6.98
CA PHE A 137 1.65 -3.56 6.05
C PHE A 137 2.20 -2.18 6.47
N LEU A 138 2.14 -1.84 7.77
CA LEU A 138 2.71 -0.60 8.30
C LEU A 138 4.22 -0.49 8.06
N LEU A 139 4.97 -1.60 8.10
CA LEU A 139 6.40 -1.60 7.80
C LEU A 139 6.70 -1.19 6.35
N PHE A 140 5.80 -1.48 5.42
CA PHE A 140 5.96 -1.13 4.02
C PHE A 140 5.51 0.29 3.68
N LEU A 141 4.60 0.91 4.45
CA LEU A 141 4.11 2.26 4.18
C LEU A 141 5.23 3.31 4.04
N PRO A 142 6.22 3.40 4.95
CA PRO A 142 7.35 4.33 4.78
C PRO A 142 8.17 4.06 3.53
N LEU A 143 8.32 2.79 3.13
CA LEU A 143 9.06 2.41 1.92
C LEU A 143 8.32 2.89 0.66
N TYR A 144 6.99 2.72 0.62
CA TYR A 144 6.15 3.23 -0.46
C TYR A 144 6.26 4.75 -0.59
N ASP A 145 6.16 5.50 0.52
CA ASP A 145 6.28 6.96 0.49
C ASP A 145 7.69 7.42 0.09
N TYR A 146 8.73 6.79 0.63
CA TYR A 146 10.12 7.11 0.28
C TYR A 146 10.40 6.95 -1.22
N TYR A 147 10.03 5.82 -1.82
CA TYR A 147 10.26 5.59 -3.25
C TYR A 147 9.38 6.45 -4.15
N ALA A 148 8.11 6.67 -3.77
CA ALA A 148 7.25 7.59 -4.50
C ALA A 148 7.85 9.00 -4.52
N ARG A 149 8.32 9.51 -3.37
CA ARG A 149 8.98 10.82 -3.29
C ARG A 149 10.31 10.85 -4.03
N ARG A 150 11.12 9.79 -3.94
CA ARG A 150 12.43 9.73 -4.61
C ARG A 150 12.29 9.85 -6.11
N GLU A 151 11.39 9.09 -6.73
CA GLU A 151 11.16 9.16 -8.18
C GLU A 151 10.53 10.49 -8.60
N LEU A 152 9.71 11.11 -7.74
CA LEU A 152 9.23 12.48 -7.96
C LEU A 152 10.34 13.53 -7.85
N ARG A 153 11.33 13.37 -6.96
CA ARG A 153 12.45 14.32 -6.76
C ARG A 153 13.62 14.11 -7.72
N ALA A 154 13.89 12.88 -8.17
CA ALA A 154 15.00 12.59 -9.09
C ALA A 154 14.84 13.23 -10.48
N VAL A 155 13.71 13.89 -10.71
CA VAL A 155 13.32 14.49 -11.98
C VAL A 155 13.07 16.01 -11.83
N SER A 156 13.24 16.58 -10.62
CA SER A 156 13.26 18.04 -10.36
C SER A 156 14.68 18.58 -10.37
#